data_AF-A0A168H459-F1
#
_entry.id   AF-A0A168H459-F1
#
_cell.length_a   1.000
_cell.length_b   1.000
_cell.length_c   1.000
_cell.angle_alpha   90.00
_cell.angle_beta   90.00
_cell.angle_gamma   90.00
#
_symmetry.space_group_name_H-M   'P 1'
#
loop_
_entity.id
_entity.type
_entity.pdbx_description
1 polymer ?
#
loop_
_entity_poly.entity_id
_entity_poly.type
_entity_poly.pdbx_seq_one_letter_code
_entity_poly.pdbx_strand_id
1 'polypeptide(L)'
;MLSEVYKTLLLAVCCFSAVDGFRNVCSGSDLSVRSNLDVKQLSELLKEDPCTHVAGDVVIENLTDIAIPIEVYKRVRHVHGSIIIANNTNISSPIHFPSLRSINASLLPCILVLFNENVKFSVGGQFSKALTQHPIKFAVLKNKNRVIDMNDYNLWYLAGHPARTFLIDSSLSAEICLEDVFKPLAGIMGFLFVALASALSTILFYDRSN
;
A
#
# COMPACT_ATOMS: atom_id res chain seq x y z
N MET A 1 -39.75 18.27 4.64
CA MET A 1 -38.64 17.80 3.77
C MET A 1 -37.28 18.38 4.17
N LEU A 2 -37.11 19.67 4.49
CA LEU A 2 -35.79 20.23 4.88
C LEU A 2 -35.18 19.64 6.18
N SER A 3 -36.00 19.22 7.15
CA SER A 3 -35.51 18.66 8.43
C SER A 3 -34.76 17.32 8.25
N GLU A 4 -35.19 16.49 7.30
CA GLU A 4 -34.56 15.19 7.01
C GLU A 4 -33.22 15.36 6.27
N VAL A 5 -33.10 16.37 5.41
CA VAL A 5 -31.84 16.69 4.71
C VAL A 5 -30.78 17.20 5.69
N TYR A 6 -31.17 18.00 6.69
CA TYR A 6 -30.23 18.47 7.71
C TYR A 6 -29.72 17.32 8.58
N LYS A 7 -30.59 16.36 8.94
CA LYS A 7 -30.18 15.17 9.70
C LYS A 7 -29.19 14.30 8.91
N THR A 8 -29.45 14.04 7.62
CA THR A 8 -28.52 13.25 6.80
C THR A 8 -27.20 13.99 6.55
N LEU A 9 -27.22 15.32 6.38
CA LEU A 9 -26.01 16.12 6.25
C LEU A 9 -25.18 16.12 7.55
N LEU A 10 -25.83 16.31 8.71
CA LEU A 10 -25.14 16.30 10.00
C LEU A 10 -24.56 14.92 10.33
N LEU A 11 -25.28 13.84 9.99
CA LEU A 11 -24.77 12.47 10.12
C LEU A 11 -23.54 12.27 9.22
N ALA A 12 -23.58 12.78 7.99
CA ALA A 12 -22.44 12.73 7.08
C ALA A 12 -21.24 13.49 7.66
N VAL A 13 -21.43 14.73 8.12
CA VAL A 13 -20.36 15.55 8.71
C VAL A 13 -19.76 14.90 9.97
N CYS A 14 -20.57 14.32 10.85
CA CYS A 14 -20.08 13.58 12.02
C CYS A 14 -19.34 12.28 11.63
N CYS A 15 -19.75 11.60 10.56
CA CYS A 15 -19.03 10.44 10.04
C CYS A 15 -17.66 10.83 9.46
N PHE A 16 -17.50 12.04 8.94
CA PHE A 16 -16.22 12.50 8.38
C PHE A 16 -15.25 13.02 9.45
N SER A 17 -15.73 13.63 10.53
CA SER A 17 -14.85 14.22 11.56
C SER A 17 -14.21 13.19 12.52
N ALA A 18 -14.61 11.92 12.49
CA ALA A 18 -14.08 10.89 13.38
C ALA A 18 -12.83 10.15 12.86
N VAL A 19 -12.30 10.45 11.66
CA VAL A 19 -11.29 9.57 11.01
C VAL A 19 -9.85 10.12 11.03
N ASP A 20 -9.64 11.35 11.47
CA ASP A 20 -8.29 11.86 11.75
C ASP A 20 -7.86 11.42 13.15
N GLY A 21 -7.67 10.11 13.30
CA GLY A 21 -7.03 9.52 14.48
C GLY A 21 -5.70 10.25 14.76
N PHE A 22 -5.43 10.50 16.04
CA PHE A 22 -4.27 11.25 16.53
C PHE A 22 -3.00 10.97 15.69
N ARG A 23 -2.41 12.07 15.23
CA ARG A 23 -1.20 12.05 14.40
C ARG A 23 0.01 11.82 15.32
N ASN A 24 0.38 10.57 15.53
CA ASN A 24 1.63 10.23 16.22
C ASN A 24 2.76 10.07 15.20
N VAL A 25 3.79 10.90 15.34
CA VAL A 25 4.94 10.95 14.43
C VAL A 25 6.13 10.31 15.15
N CYS A 26 6.70 9.29 14.56
CA CYS A 26 7.88 8.59 15.08
C CYS A 26 9.06 8.77 14.13
N SER A 27 10.29 8.64 14.64
CA SER A 27 11.46 8.56 13.77
C SER A 27 11.50 7.19 13.09
N GLY A 28 11.92 7.16 11.84
CA GLY A 28 12.22 5.90 11.13
C GLY A 28 13.32 5.10 11.82
N SER A 29 14.25 5.78 12.50
CA SER A 29 15.31 5.13 13.30
C SER A 29 14.76 4.26 14.42
N ASP A 30 13.69 4.72 15.07
CA ASP A 30 13.10 4.06 16.25
C ASP A 30 12.35 2.80 15.83
N LEU A 31 11.81 2.81 14.61
CA LEU A 31 11.15 1.68 13.96
C LEU A 31 12.11 0.78 13.19
N SER A 32 13.41 1.13 13.15
CA SER A 32 14.42 0.36 12.43
C SER A 32 15.02 -0.73 13.31
N VAL A 33 15.44 -1.82 12.68
CA VAL A 33 16.12 -2.94 13.32
C VAL A 33 17.32 -3.29 12.46
N ARG A 34 18.54 -3.09 12.94
CA ARG A 34 19.78 -3.34 12.18
C ARG A 34 20.56 -4.54 12.70
N SER A 35 20.10 -5.13 13.79
CA SER A 35 20.66 -6.31 14.41
C SER A 35 19.59 -7.02 15.26
N ASN A 36 19.84 -8.29 15.59
CA ASN A 36 18.95 -9.04 16.47
C ASN A 36 18.80 -8.42 17.88
N LEU A 37 19.73 -7.55 18.31
CA LEU A 37 19.63 -6.84 19.59
C LEU A 37 18.54 -5.77 19.58
N ASP A 38 18.35 -5.10 18.45
CA ASP A 38 17.40 -3.99 18.29
C ASP A 38 15.95 -4.49 18.35
N VAL A 39 15.70 -5.77 18.05
CA VAL A 39 14.35 -6.38 18.13
C VAL A 39 13.77 -6.27 19.55
N LYS A 40 14.62 -6.34 20.58
CA LYS A 40 14.18 -6.16 21.97
C LYS A 40 13.71 -4.74 22.24
N GLN A 41 14.44 -3.75 21.72
CA GLN A 41 14.07 -2.33 21.84
C GLN A 41 12.79 -2.03 21.06
N LEU A 42 12.64 -2.61 19.86
CA LEU A 42 11.41 -2.49 19.08
C LEU A 42 10.19 -3.03 19.84
N SER A 43 10.36 -4.07 20.66
CA SER A 43 9.29 -4.61 21.52
C SER A 43 8.87 -3.64 22.63
N GLU A 44 9.73 -2.70 23.04
CA GLU A 44 9.37 -1.69 24.04
C GLU A 44 8.40 -0.65 23.48
N LEU A 45 8.51 -0.33 22.18
CA LEU A 45 7.58 0.57 21.48
C LEU A 45 6.14 0.04 21.45
N LEU A 46 5.92 -1.26 21.66
CA LEU A 46 4.56 -1.81 21.79
C LEU A 46 3.81 -1.28 23.02
N LYS A 47 4.52 -0.73 24.00
CA LYS A 47 3.93 -0.12 25.20
C LYS A 47 3.56 1.33 24.98
N GLU A 48 4.05 1.94 23.89
CA GLU A 48 3.82 3.33 23.55
C GLU A 48 2.62 3.48 22.61
N ASP A 49 2.21 4.73 22.40
CA ASP A 49 1.16 5.01 21.42
C ASP A 49 1.62 4.65 20.01
N PRO A 50 0.80 3.94 19.22
CA PRO A 50 1.23 3.43 17.92
C PRO A 50 1.49 4.55 16.91
N CYS A 51 2.62 4.46 16.23
CA CYS A 51 3.02 5.41 15.18
C CYS A 51 2.04 5.40 14.00
N THR A 52 1.58 6.57 13.58
CA THR A 52 0.76 6.72 12.36
C THR A 52 1.55 7.34 11.21
N HIS A 53 2.57 8.13 11.53
CA HIS A 53 3.47 8.76 10.56
C HIS A 53 4.92 8.46 10.96
N VAL A 54 5.75 8.23 9.97
CA VAL A 54 7.18 7.96 10.16
C VAL A 54 7.98 9.01 9.41
N ALA A 55 8.91 9.66 10.10
CA ALA A 55 9.85 10.59 9.51
C ALA A 55 11.24 9.93 9.40
N GLY A 56 11.76 9.83 8.19
CA GLY A 56 13.01 9.11 7.90
C GLY A 56 12.77 7.67 7.44
N ASP A 57 13.88 7.01 7.12
CA ASP A 57 13.88 5.67 6.56
C ASP A 57 13.62 4.62 7.65
N VAL A 58 12.85 3.59 7.31
CA VAL A 58 12.67 2.39 8.13
C VAL A 58 13.57 1.31 7.57
N VAL A 59 14.59 0.91 8.33
CA VAL A 59 15.61 -0.05 7.91
C VAL A 59 15.47 -1.32 8.72
N ILE A 60 15.24 -2.45 8.06
CA ILE A 60 15.20 -3.78 8.67
C ILE A 60 16.31 -4.60 8.01
N GLU A 61 17.43 -4.77 8.70
CA GLU A 61 18.61 -5.39 8.13
C GLU A 61 19.41 -6.27 9.09
N ASN A 62 20.20 -7.19 8.50
CA ASN A 62 21.12 -8.10 9.19
C ASN A 62 20.45 -8.93 10.29
N LEU A 63 19.21 -9.36 10.06
CA LEU A 63 18.46 -10.22 10.96
C LEU A 63 18.55 -11.68 10.53
N THR A 64 18.78 -12.56 11.51
CA THR A 64 18.93 -13.99 11.26
C THR A 64 18.12 -14.80 12.27
N ASP A 65 17.29 -15.72 11.78
CA ASP A 65 16.53 -16.71 12.55
C ASP A 65 15.72 -16.09 13.71
N ILE A 66 14.98 -15.01 13.41
CA ILE A 66 14.27 -14.21 14.42
C ILE A 66 12.80 -13.96 14.05
N ALA A 67 11.99 -13.65 15.07
CA ALA A 67 10.64 -13.10 14.92
C ALA A 67 10.67 -11.61 15.30
N ILE A 68 10.06 -10.76 14.48
CA ILE A 68 9.94 -9.32 14.70
C ILE A 68 8.52 -9.04 15.21
N PRO A 69 8.34 -8.13 16.19
CA PRO A 69 7.02 -7.67 16.60
C PRO A 69 6.39 -6.80 15.50
N ILE A 70 5.68 -7.44 14.57
CA ILE A 70 5.07 -6.78 13.40
C ILE A 70 3.97 -5.79 13.78
N GLU A 71 3.43 -5.90 15.00
CA GLU A 71 2.37 -5.06 15.54
C GLU A 71 2.78 -3.58 15.61
N VAL A 72 4.08 -3.30 15.74
CA VAL A 72 4.61 -1.93 15.77
C VAL A 72 4.31 -1.19 14.46
N TYR A 73 4.26 -1.90 13.33
CA TYR A 73 3.96 -1.30 12.01
C TYR A 73 2.46 -1.22 11.72
N LYS A 74 1.60 -1.76 12.59
CA LYS A 74 0.17 -1.97 12.32
C LYS A 74 -0.57 -0.68 11.96
N ARG A 75 -0.24 0.44 12.61
CA ARG A 75 -0.92 1.73 12.40
C ARG A 75 -0.15 2.72 11.54
N VAL A 76 1.03 2.35 11.03
CA VAL A 76 1.82 3.22 10.16
C VAL A 76 1.04 3.44 8.86
N ARG A 77 0.66 4.70 8.60
CA ARG A 77 -0.08 5.12 7.41
C ARG A 77 0.79 5.84 6.39
N HIS A 78 1.74 6.64 6.86
CA HIS A 78 2.56 7.48 6.01
C HIS A 78 4.03 7.35 6.40
N VAL A 79 4.90 7.06 5.43
CA VAL A 79 6.35 7.04 5.61
C VAL A 79 6.96 8.16 4.79
N HIS A 80 7.64 9.09 5.45
CA HIS A 80 8.42 10.17 4.85
C HIS A 80 9.89 9.76 4.81
N GLY A 81 10.18 8.79 3.96
CA GLY A 81 11.47 8.09 3.83
C GLY A 81 11.26 6.84 2.98
N SER A 82 12.21 5.93 3.01
CA SER A 82 12.18 4.64 2.35
C SER A 82 11.96 3.51 3.35
N ILE A 83 11.32 2.42 2.91
CA ILE A 83 11.32 1.15 3.62
C ILE A 83 12.40 0.27 3.00
N ILE A 84 13.40 -0.09 3.79
CA ILE A 84 14.59 -0.81 3.34
C ILE A 84 14.67 -2.14 4.09
N ILE A 85 14.67 -3.25 3.35
CA ILE A 85 14.74 -4.60 3.90
C ILE A 85 15.93 -5.31 3.27
N ALA A 86 17.02 -5.47 4.02
CA ALA A 86 18.30 -5.87 3.47
C ALA A 86 18.99 -6.98 4.27
N ASN A 87 19.62 -7.94 3.59
CA ASN A 87 20.50 -8.95 4.22
C ASN A 87 19.85 -9.73 5.37
N ASN A 88 18.56 -10.06 5.26
CA ASN A 88 17.87 -10.82 6.29
C ASN A 88 17.70 -12.30 5.89
N THR A 89 17.78 -13.19 6.86
CA THR A 89 17.69 -14.64 6.65
C THR A 89 16.70 -15.26 7.64
N ASN A 90 15.70 -16.01 7.13
CA ASN A 90 14.75 -16.78 7.95
C ASN A 90 13.98 -15.94 8.99
N ILE A 91 13.40 -14.81 8.59
CA ILE A 91 12.48 -14.08 9.47
C ILE A 91 11.15 -14.83 9.51
N SER A 92 10.79 -15.38 10.67
CA SER A 92 9.59 -16.22 10.83
C SER A 92 8.28 -15.43 10.71
N SER A 93 8.27 -14.19 11.19
CA SER A 93 7.14 -13.27 11.09
C SER A 93 7.20 -12.45 9.79
N PRO A 94 6.17 -12.42 8.94
CA PRO A 94 6.18 -11.62 7.72
C PRO A 94 6.23 -10.13 8.05
N ILE A 95 7.15 -9.38 7.45
CA ILE A 95 7.24 -7.93 7.64
C ILE A 95 6.03 -7.30 6.92
N HIS A 96 5.08 -6.77 7.66
CA HIS A 96 3.81 -6.30 7.11
C HIS A 96 3.42 -4.91 7.60
N PHE A 97 3.04 -4.03 6.66
CA PHE A 97 2.52 -2.69 6.94
C PHE A 97 1.04 -2.58 6.53
N PRO A 98 0.09 -3.06 7.35
CA PRO A 98 -1.32 -3.22 6.95
C PRO A 98 -2.08 -1.90 6.75
N SER A 99 -1.68 -0.83 7.44
CA SER A 99 -2.36 0.47 7.34
C SER A 99 -1.65 1.45 6.40
N LEU A 100 -0.60 1.02 5.71
CA LEU A 100 0.21 1.90 4.88
C LEU A 100 -0.63 2.44 3.72
N ARG A 101 -0.64 3.77 3.59
CA ARG A 101 -1.34 4.49 2.52
C ARG A 101 -0.37 5.11 1.54
N SER A 102 0.71 5.68 2.04
CA SER A 102 1.70 6.33 1.17
C SER A 102 3.13 6.26 1.68
N ILE A 103 4.05 6.25 0.73
CA ILE A 103 5.48 6.47 0.97
C ILE A 103 5.93 7.68 0.16
N ASN A 104 6.70 8.56 0.80
CA ASN A 104 7.35 9.70 0.17
C ASN A 104 8.85 9.68 0.51
N ALA A 105 9.63 9.07 -0.35
CA ALA A 105 11.09 9.02 -0.25
C ALA A 105 11.73 10.19 -1.03
N SER A 106 13.00 10.46 -0.76
CA SER A 106 13.76 11.50 -1.46
C SER A 106 14.77 10.87 -2.42
N LEU A 107 15.83 10.28 -1.88
CA LEU A 107 17.02 9.85 -2.63
C LEU A 107 17.02 8.37 -3.02
N LEU A 108 16.15 7.57 -2.40
CA LEU A 108 16.10 6.11 -2.56
C LEU A 108 14.75 5.68 -3.14
N PRO A 109 14.65 4.44 -3.67
CA PRO A 109 13.36 3.82 -3.94
C PRO A 109 12.47 3.85 -2.69
N CYS A 110 11.17 4.03 -2.85
CA CYS A 110 10.20 4.01 -1.75
C CYS A 110 10.26 2.71 -0.96
N ILE A 111 10.41 1.59 -1.67
CA ILE A 111 10.59 0.27 -1.08
C ILE A 111 11.78 -0.38 -1.77
N LEU A 112 12.72 -0.83 -0.95
CA LEU A 112 13.96 -1.46 -1.38
C LEU A 112 14.15 -2.77 -0.61
N VAL A 113 14.11 -3.90 -1.31
CA VAL A 113 14.19 -5.25 -0.75
C VAL A 113 15.35 -6.00 -1.38
N LEU A 114 16.46 -6.17 -0.66
CA LEU A 114 17.72 -6.69 -1.20
C LEU A 114 18.31 -7.85 -0.38
N PHE A 115 18.85 -8.86 -1.08
CA PHE A 115 19.66 -9.93 -0.48
C PHE A 115 18.98 -10.69 0.68
N ASN A 116 17.66 -10.88 0.62
CA ASN A 116 16.94 -11.62 1.65
C ASN A 116 16.76 -13.10 1.28
N GLU A 117 16.70 -13.95 2.30
CA GLU A 117 16.45 -15.39 2.20
C GLU A 117 15.32 -15.78 3.16
N ASN A 118 14.28 -16.43 2.64
CA ASN A 118 13.08 -16.80 3.42
C ASN A 118 12.47 -15.64 4.23
N VAL A 119 12.37 -14.45 3.63
CA VAL A 119 11.68 -13.29 4.21
C VAL A 119 10.49 -12.94 3.33
N LYS A 120 9.37 -12.63 3.95
CA LYS A 120 8.18 -12.11 3.27
C LYS A 120 7.95 -10.66 3.66
N PHE A 121 7.67 -9.83 2.67
CA PHE A 121 7.32 -8.43 2.87
C PHE A 121 6.03 -8.12 2.12
N SER A 122 5.11 -7.43 2.79
CA SER A 122 3.83 -7.04 2.19
C SER A 122 3.30 -5.73 2.75
N VAL A 123 2.42 -5.10 1.99
CA VAL A 123 1.73 -3.86 2.39
C VAL A 123 0.22 -4.10 2.39
N GLY A 124 -0.51 -3.32 3.18
CA GLY A 124 -1.97 -3.41 3.18
C GLY A 124 -2.60 -2.88 1.89
N GLY A 125 -3.82 -3.32 1.60
CA GLY A 125 -4.58 -2.90 0.41
C GLY A 125 -4.97 -1.41 0.35
N GLN A 126 -4.63 -0.61 1.37
CA GLN A 126 -4.80 0.85 1.33
C GLN A 126 -3.60 1.58 0.69
N PHE A 127 -2.53 0.85 0.36
CA PHE A 127 -1.35 1.45 -0.25
C PHE A 127 -1.66 1.96 -1.64
N SER A 128 -1.64 3.29 -1.79
CA SER A 128 -2.18 3.97 -2.96
C SER A 128 -1.23 4.98 -3.57
N LYS A 129 -0.13 5.32 -2.89
CA LYS A 129 0.77 6.38 -3.37
C LYS A 129 2.24 6.17 -2.98
N ALA A 130 3.11 6.14 -3.98
CA ALA A 130 4.56 6.09 -3.80
C ALA A 130 5.23 7.22 -4.61
N LEU A 131 5.92 8.11 -3.89
CA LEU A 131 6.65 9.23 -4.47
C LEU A 131 8.13 9.13 -4.08
N THR A 132 9.00 9.31 -5.06
CA THR A 132 10.45 9.47 -4.87
C THR A 132 11.02 10.31 -6.01
N GLN A 133 12.15 10.98 -5.78
CA GLN A 133 12.92 11.61 -6.85
C GLN A 133 13.87 10.61 -7.52
N HIS A 134 14.06 9.43 -6.92
CA HIS A 134 14.88 8.37 -7.48
C HIS A 134 14.22 7.78 -8.76
N PRO A 135 15.00 7.45 -9.82
CA PRO A 135 14.45 6.95 -11.09
C PRO A 135 13.74 5.60 -10.95
N ILE A 136 14.05 4.84 -9.89
CA ILE A 136 13.40 3.57 -9.54
C ILE A 136 12.55 3.78 -8.29
N LYS A 137 11.26 3.48 -8.35
CA LYS A 137 10.33 3.61 -7.21
C LYS A 137 10.34 2.41 -6.27
N PHE A 138 10.47 1.22 -6.84
CA PHE A 138 10.48 -0.04 -6.09
C PHE A 138 11.59 -0.93 -6.62
N ALA A 139 12.35 -1.53 -5.73
CA ALA A 139 13.45 -2.42 -6.09
C ALA A 139 13.39 -3.69 -5.23
N VAL A 140 13.30 -4.85 -5.87
CA VAL A 140 13.31 -6.17 -5.24
C VAL A 140 14.39 -7.00 -5.92
N LEU A 141 15.55 -7.09 -5.28
CA LEU A 141 16.78 -7.59 -5.91
C LEU A 141 17.50 -8.64 -5.06
N LYS A 142 18.07 -9.63 -5.72
CA LYS A 142 18.99 -10.66 -5.23
C LYS A 142 18.43 -11.45 -4.05
N ASN A 143 17.11 -11.63 -4.02
CA ASN A 143 16.46 -12.42 -2.99
C ASN A 143 16.42 -13.90 -3.42
N LYS A 144 16.76 -14.82 -2.52
CA LYS A 144 16.81 -16.26 -2.85
C LYS A 144 15.44 -16.92 -2.99
N ASN A 145 14.43 -16.37 -2.33
CA ASN A 145 13.06 -16.86 -2.31
C ASN A 145 12.08 -15.74 -2.70
N ARG A 146 10.83 -16.09 -2.99
CA ARG A 146 9.77 -15.10 -3.24
C ARG A 146 9.53 -14.25 -1.99
N VAL A 147 9.89 -12.97 -2.08
CA VAL A 147 9.71 -12.01 -0.97
C VAL A 147 8.34 -11.33 -1.01
N ILE A 148 7.80 -11.11 -2.20
CA ILE A 148 6.49 -10.49 -2.42
C ILE A 148 5.61 -11.42 -3.23
N ASP A 149 4.29 -11.31 -3.05
CA ASP A 149 3.32 -12.00 -3.88
C ASP A 149 2.83 -11.12 -5.06
N MET A 150 1.90 -11.67 -5.86
CA MET A 150 1.36 -10.96 -7.02
C MET A 150 0.44 -9.79 -6.63
N ASN A 151 -0.27 -9.91 -5.51
CA ASN A 151 -1.16 -8.85 -5.03
C ASN A 151 -0.35 -7.65 -4.55
N ASP A 152 0.74 -7.89 -3.81
CA ASP A 152 1.69 -6.86 -3.40
C ASP A 152 2.30 -6.17 -4.63
N TYR A 153 2.76 -6.93 -5.62
CA TYR A 153 3.29 -6.36 -6.87
C TYR A 153 2.28 -5.43 -7.56
N ASN A 154 1.04 -5.89 -7.73
CA ASN A 154 -0.02 -5.10 -8.37
C ASN A 154 -0.34 -3.82 -7.58
N LEU A 155 -0.43 -3.92 -6.25
CA LEU A 155 -0.65 -2.77 -5.36
C LEU A 155 0.47 -1.74 -5.50
N TRP A 156 1.73 -2.19 -5.49
CA TRP A 156 2.87 -1.28 -5.62
C TRP A 156 2.91 -0.64 -6.99
N TYR A 157 2.65 -1.42 -8.05
CA TYR A 157 2.59 -0.94 -9.42
C TYR A 157 1.56 0.18 -9.59
N LEU A 158 0.37 0.02 -9.00
CA LEU A 158 -0.68 1.05 -8.97
C LEU A 158 -0.28 2.28 -8.14
N ALA A 159 0.30 2.07 -6.95
CA ALA A 159 0.77 3.16 -6.10
C ALA A 159 1.89 4.00 -6.75
N GLY A 160 2.65 3.42 -7.67
CA GLY A 160 3.69 4.09 -8.45
C GLY A 160 3.20 4.98 -9.60
N HIS A 161 1.92 4.93 -9.99
CA HIS A 161 1.39 5.68 -11.13
C HIS A 161 1.66 7.20 -11.03
N PRO A 162 2.01 7.93 -12.12
CA PRO A 162 2.20 7.47 -13.52
C PRO A 162 3.60 6.91 -13.84
N ALA A 163 4.63 7.25 -13.07
CA ALA A 163 5.99 6.80 -13.30
C ALA A 163 6.26 5.48 -12.56
N ARG A 164 5.91 4.35 -13.19
CA ARG A 164 5.83 3.00 -12.55
C ARG A 164 7.14 2.21 -12.60
N THR A 165 8.29 2.84 -12.39
CA THR A 165 9.59 2.15 -12.49
C THR A 165 9.81 1.18 -11.34
N PHE A 166 9.68 -0.11 -11.67
CA PHE A 166 9.90 -1.24 -10.78
C PHE A 166 11.11 -2.03 -11.28
N LEU A 167 12.06 -2.30 -10.39
CA LEU A 167 13.19 -3.17 -10.68
C LEU A 167 13.04 -4.46 -9.87
N ILE A 168 12.88 -5.60 -10.55
CA ILE A 168 12.70 -6.90 -9.89
C ILE A 168 13.59 -7.96 -10.54
N ASP A 169 14.27 -8.78 -9.74
CA ASP A 169 14.91 -9.98 -10.25
C ASP A 169 14.08 -11.25 -9.98
N SER A 170 13.72 -11.88 -11.10
CA SER A 170 13.48 -13.32 -11.29
C SER A 170 12.99 -14.12 -10.07
N SER A 171 11.69 -14.04 -9.77
CA SER A 171 10.89 -15.18 -9.24
C SER A 171 9.38 -14.91 -9.19
N LEU A 172 8.93 -13.71 -9.57
CA LEU A 172 7.51 -13.45 -9.75
C LEU A 172 6.98 -14.23 -10.96
N SER A 173 6.14 -15.23 -10.70
CA SER A 173 5.19 -15.71 -11.70
C SER A 173 4.11 -14.64 -11.84
N ALA A 174 4.41 -13.58 -12.58
CA ALA A 174 3.39 -12.65 -12.99
C ALA A 174 2.49 -13.37 -13.99
N GLU A 175 1.33 -13.83 -13.55
CA GLU A 175 0.23 -14.01 -14.48
C GLU A 175 -0.05 -12.62 -15.03
N ILE A 176 0.07 -12.47 -16.34
CA ILE A 176 -0.19 -11.19 -17.01
C ILE A 176 -1.56 -10.75 -16.52
N CYS A 177 -1.62 -9.60 -15.83
CA CYS A 177 -2.89 -8.99 -15.48
C CYS A 177 -3.68 -8.96 -16.79
N LEU A 178 -4.86 -9.57 -16.81
CA LEU A 178 -5.75 -9.68 -17.96
C LEU A 178 -6.26 -8.29 -18.40
N GLU A 179 -5.44 -7.25 -18.35
CA GLU A 179 -5.68 -5.89 -18.80
C GLU A 179 -6.18 -5.89 -20.25
N ASP A 180 -5.63 -6.81 -21.07
CA ASP A 180 -6.07 -7.05 -22.44
C ASP A 180 -7.47 -7.67 -22.54
N VAL A 181 -8.01 -8.27 -21.48
CA VAL A 181 -9.40 -8.76 -21.41
C VAL A 181 -10.32 -7.74 -20.72
N PHE A 182 -9.85 -7.05 -19.69
CA PHE A 182 -10.65 -6.07 -18.95
C PHE A 182 -10.91 -4.80 -19.77
N LYS A 183 -9.94 -4.30 -20.55
CA LYS A 183 -10.14 -3.13 -21.41
C LYS A 183 -11.27 -3.34 -22.45
N PRO A 184 -11.27 -4.40 -23.27
CA PRO A 184 -12.36 -4.63 -24.20
C PRO A 184 -13.68 -4.95 -23.49
N LEU A 185 -13.66 -5.69 -22.37
CA LEU A 185 -14.88 -5.97 -21.61
C LEU A 185 -15.51 -4.68 -21.05
N ALA A 186 -14.71 -3.77 -20.50
CA ALA A 186 -15.16 -2.47 -20.04
C ALA A 186 -15.69 -1.61 -21.21
N GLY A 187 -15.04 -1.70 -22.38
CA GLY A 187 -15.53 -1.06 -23.61
C GLY A 187 -16.89 -1.60 -24.07
N ILE A 188 -17.07 -2.92 -24.09
CA ILE A 188 -18.33 -3.59 -24.43
C ILE A 188 -19.43 -3.18 -23.44
N MET A 189 -19.14 -3.22 -22.14
CA MET A 189 -20.09 -2.83 -21.11
C MET A 189 -20.46 -1.35 -21.24
N GLY A 190 -19.49 -0.47 -21.46
CA GLY A 190 -19.74 0.95 -21.72
C GLY A 190 -20.64 1.17 -22.94
N PHE A 191 -20.41 0.45 -24.02
CA PHE A 191 -21.24 0.52 -25.22
C PHE A 191 -22.67 0.01 -24.96
N LEU A 192 -22.82 -1.09 -24.21
CA LEU A 192 -24.13 -1.61 -23.81
C LEU A 192 -24.89 -0.59 -22.95
N PHE A 193 -24.24 0.07 -22.00
CA PHE A 193 -24.87 1.12 -21.20
C PHE A 193 -25.32 2.31 -22.04
N VAL A 194 -24.51 2.74 -23.02
CA VAL A 194 -24.89 3.81 -23.95
C VAL A 194 -26.08 3.40 -24.82
N ALA A 195 -26.07 2.17 -25.36
CA ALA A 195 -27.16 1.64 -26.16
C ALA A 195 -28.45 1.56 -25.34
N LEU A 196 -28.38 1.06 -24.11
CA LEU A 196 -29.53 0.91 -23.23
C LEU A 196 -30.09 2.27 -22.76
N ALA A 197 -29.21 3.23 -22.46
CA ALA A 197 -29.61 4.61 -22.19
C ALA A 197 -30.29 5.27 -23.39
N SER A 198 -29.76 5.03 -24.61
CA SER A 198 -30.36 5.56 -25.83
C SER A 198 -31.75 4.95 -26.10
N ALA A 199 -31.90 3.63 -25.91
CA ALA A 199 -33.18 2.93 -26.07
C ALA A 199 -34.22 3.37 -25.02
N LEU A 200 -33.80 3.55 -23.76
CA LEU A 200 -34.68 4.09 -22.72
C LEU A 200 -35.09 5.53 -23.02
N SER A 201 -34.17 6.35 -23.54
CA SER A 201 -34.48 7.73 -23.92
C SER A 201 -35.49 7.77 -25.07
N THR A 202 -35.36 6.93 -26.10
CA THR A 202 -36.34 6.85 -27.19
C THR A 202 -37.69 6.36 -26.69
N ILE A 203 -37.74 5.34 -25.84
CA ILE A 203 -39.01 4.89 -25.22
C ILE A 203 -39.64 6.04 -24.44
N LEU A 204 -38.90 6.73 -23.57
CA LEU A 204 -39.43 7.86 -22.79
C LEU A 204 -39.93 9.03 -23.66
N PHE A 205 -39.31 9.26 -24.82
CA PHE A 205 -39.77 10.28 -25.77
C PHE A 205 -41.01 9.83 -26.56
N TYR A 206 -41.09 8.56 -26.96
CA TYR A 206 -42.24 8.03 -27.72
C TYR A 206 -43.46 7.76 -26.83
N ASP A 207 -43.28 7.29 -25.60
CA ASP A 207 -44.39 7.08 -24.65
C ASP A 207 -44.99 8.41 -24.14
N ARG A 208 -44.32 9.54 -24.39
CA ARG A 208 -44.86 10.87 -24.12
C ARG A 208 -45.87 11.36 -25.17
N SER A 209 -46.14 10.58 -26.23
CA SER A 209 -47.20 10.89 -27.18
C SER A 209 -48.44 10.01 -26.95
N ASN A 210 -49.20 10.31 -25.90
CA ASN A 210 -50.67 10.27 -25.80
C ASN A 210 -51.10 10.67 -24.38
#